data_AF-A0AAD5K0Q9-F1
#
_entry.id   AF-A0AAD5K0Q9-F1
#
_cell.length_a   1.000
_cell.length_b   1.000
_cell.length_c   1.000
_cell.angle_alpha   90.00
_cell.angle_beta   90.00
_cell.angle_gamma   90.00
#
_symmetry.space_group_name_H-M   'P 1'
#
loop_
_entity.id
_entity.type
_entity.pdbx_description
1 polymer ?
#
loop_
_entity_poly.entity_id
_entity_poly.type
_entity_poly.pdbx_seq_one_letter_code
_entity_poly.pdbx_strand_id
1 'polypeptide(L)'
;MFKRLSLDTHSRIELIEDAVRAVALVLPGRFEDAELCAQSLMSAVNILCLRHTHCLVRQQDELLTGFNAQIEQQYLKHKLSNIAALTLSVVSYTEVVFEMLVHKSKESVNQRWRWIAGLEGVKVILRLILFYATRKKMVIHPTHFARGDEDDKINLATLDTRIGIPASSTLSGSLPRLGWAHVAELLWIFRPLIYVGLMWKRSKKKNAKEGEENDSWKPWIISLGIDLVARLAREMQPMTPLEREESRRRDYLLLFYLFRQPFYDFFTRPVVDMFCDATEHRPLISVFAAALSDYRPFWEQYYFCTSGS
;
A
#
# COMPACT_ATOMS: atom_id res chain seq x y z
N MET A 1 -28.65 21.40 16.29
CA MET A 1 -27.53 22.38 16.35
C MET A 1 -26.17 21.69 16.22
N PHE A 2 -25.88 20.64 17.01
CA PHE A 2 -24.62 19.86 16.93
C PHE A 2 -24.34 19.22 15.56
N LYS A 3 -25.35 18.60 14.92
CA LYS A 3 -25.22 18.05 13.54
C LYS A 3 -24.77 19.11 12.51
N ARG A 4 -25.23 20.36 12.62
CA ARG A 4 -24.92 21.44 11.66
C ARG A 4 -23.50 22.00 11.85
N LEU A 5 -23.05 22.11 13.10
CA LEU A 5 -21.67 22.49 13.44
C LEU A 5 -20.65 21.41 13.03
N SER A 6 -21.03 20.14 13.19
CA SER A 6 -20.20 19.00 12.78
C SER A 6 -20.02 18.94 11.26
N LEU A 7 -21.05 19.26 10.47
CA LEU A 7 -20.98 19.28 9.01
C LEU A 7 -20.08 20.39 8.47
N ASP A 8 -20.18 21.63 8.99
CA ASP A 8 -19.30 22.73 8.58
C ASP A 8 -17.83 22.47 8.98
N THR A 9 -17.62 21.85 10.16
CA THR A 9 -16.27 21.43 10.57
C THR A 9 -15.72 20.32 9.65
N HIS A 10 -16.57 19.38 9.23
CA HIS A 10 -16.20 18.29 8.33
C HIS A 10 -15.77 18.79 6.95
N SER A 11 -16.58 19.67 6.33
CA SER A 11 -16.27 20.23 5.01
C SER A 11 -15.01 21.08 5.01
N ARG A 12 -14.72 21.78 6.13
CA ARG A 12 -13.46 22.53 6.28
C ARG A 12 -12.25 21.61 6.39
N ILE A 13 -12.38 20.49 7.10
CA ILE A 13 -11.30 19.49 7.22
C ILE A 13 -11.03 18.87 5.85
N GLU A 14 -12.06 18.54 5.07
CA GLU A 14 -11.90 18.01 3.71
C GLU A 14 -11.23 19.00 2.77
N LEU A 15 -11.62 20.28 2.82
CA LEU A 15 -10.97 21.32 2.01
C LEU A 15 -9.48 21.50 2.38
N ILE A 16 -9.15 21.44 3.66
CA ILE A 16 -7.75 21.49 4.12
C ILE A 16 -6.99 20.23 3.66
N GLU A 17 -7.59 19.06 3.78
CA GLU A 17 -7.04 17.78 3.33
C GLU A 17 -6.73 17.81 1.82
N ASP A 18 -7.68 18.27 1.01
CA ASP A 18 -7.52 18.40 -0.45
C ASP A 18 -6.49 19.46 -0.82
N ALA A 19 -6.47 20.60 -0.13
CA ALA A 19 -5.46 21.63 -0.33
C ALA A 19 -4.05 21.10 0.00
N VAL A 20 -3.91 20.37 1.12
CA VAL A 20 -2.64 19.76 1.52
C VAL A 20 -2.19 18.70 0.52
N ARG A 21 -3.11 17.87 0.02
CA ARG A 21 -2.82 16.89 -1.05
C ARG A 21 -2.38 17.56 -2.34
N ALA A 22 -3.06 18.63 -2.74
CA ALA A 22 -2.69 19.41 -3.92
C ALA A 22 -1.29 20.02 -3.77
N VAL A 23 -0.96 20.56 -2.59
CA VAL A 23 0.37 21.08 -2.29
C VAL A 23 1.43 19.97 -2.34
N ALA A 24 1.15 18.81 -1.75
CA ALA A 24 2.06 17.67 -1.74
C ALA A 24 2.37 17.13 -3.15
N LEU A 25 1.45 17.25 -4.11
CA LEU A 25 1.70 16.89 -5.51
C LEU A 25 2.60 17.86 -6.27
N VAL A 26 2.54 19.15 -5.92
CA VAL A 26 3.28 20.21 -6.62
C VAL A 26 4.71 20.36 -6.07
N LEU A 27 4.98 19.77 -4.91
CA LEU A 27 6.22 19.94 -4.18
C LEU A 27 7.44 19.16 -4.75
N PRO A 28 7.31 17.91 -5.26
CA PRO A 28 8.43 17.14 -5.80
C PRO A 28 9.20 17.89 -6.90
N GLY A 29 10.53 17.73 -6.93
CA GLY A 29 11.41 18.36 -7.92
C GLY A 29 11.78 19.83 -7.67
N ARG A 30 11.16 20.54 -6.71
CA ARG A 30 11.44 21.97 -6.46
C ARG A 30 12.54 22.26 -5.42
N PHE A 31 12.76 21.35 -4.48
CA PHE A 31 13.79 21.45 -3.44
C PHE A 31 14.42 20.07 -3.16
N GLU A 32 15.65 20.04 -2.64
CA GLU A 32 16.40 18.80 -2.38
C GLU A 32 15.67 17.82 -1.41
N ASP A 33 14.90 18.36 -0.46
CA ASP A 33 14.12 17.59 0.52
C ASP A 33 12.61 17.64 0.30
N ALA A 34 12.17 18.18 -0.84
CA ALA A 34 10.75 18.45 -1.13
C ALA A 34 9.90 17.17 -1.08
N GLU A 35 10.44 16.05 -1.56
CA GLU A 35 9.77 14.75 -1.60
C GLU A 35 9.52 14.19 -0.20
N LEU A 36 10.53 14.24 0.68
CA LEU A 36 10.40 13.79 2.07
C LEU A 36 9.38 14.65 2.81
N CYS A 37 9.39 15.97 2.58
CA CYS A 37 8.42 16.89 3.17
C CYS A 37 6.99 16.57 2.69
N ALA A 38 6.79 16.38 1.38
CA ALA A 38 5.52 16.04 0.78
C ALA A 38 4.96 14.72 1.35
N GLN A 39 5.78 13.67 1.42
CA GLN A 39 5.38 12.37 1.96
C GLN A 39 5.11 12.42 3.45
N SER A 40 5.90 13.18 4.22
CA SER A 40 5.66 13.40 5.65
C SER A 40 4.33 14.10 5.88
N LEU A 41 4.05 15.15 5.12
CA LEU A 41 2.79 15.89 5.16
C LEU A 41 1.61 14.99 4.79
N MET A 42 1.72 14.19 3.73
CA MET A 42 0.70 13.22 3.32
C MET A 42 0.45 12.15 4.39
N SER A 43 1.51 11.60 4.98
CA SER A 43 1.38 10.60 6.06
C SER A 43 0.69 11.18 7.30
N ALA A 44 1.00 12.43 7.66
CA ALA A 44 0.37 13.13 8.77
C ALA A 44 -1.13 13.36 8.51
N VAL A 45 -1.49 13.81 7.31
CA VAL A 45 -2.90 13.95 6.90
C VAL A 45 -3.62 12.61 6.97
N ASN A 46 -3.05 11.54 6.40
CA ASN A 46 -3.68 10.22 6.43
C ASN A 46 -3.90 9.68 7.86
N ILE A 47 -2.98 9.94 8.79
CA ILE A 47 -3.15 9.58 10.22
C ILE A 47 -4.25 10.41 10.88
N LEU A 48 -4.34 11.71 10.57
CA LEU A 48 -5.41 12.57 11.06
C LEU A 48 -6.77 12.11 10.52
N CYS A 49 -6.86 11.81 9.24
CA CYS A 49 -8.06 11.28 8.59
C CYS A 49 -8.48 9.94 9.17
N LEU A 50 -7.53 9.05 9.48
CA LEU A 50 -7.80 7.79 10.17
C LEU A 50 -8.46 8.01 11.53
N ARG A 51 -7.93 8.94 12.34
CA ARG A 51 -8.49 9.27 13.65
C ARG A 51 -9.86 9.94 13.56
N HIS A 52 -9.99 10.88 12.64
CA HIS A 52 -11.23 11.60 12.41
C HIS A 52 -12.36 10.65 11.96
N THR A 53 -12.09 9.79 10.96
CA THR A 53 -13.06 8.81 10.46
C THR A 53 -13.48 7.83 11.55
N HIS A 54 -12.53 7.35 12.35
CA HIS A 54 -12.85 6.47 13.48
C HIS A 54 -13.75 7.16 14.54
N CYS A 55 -13.60 8.46 14.75
CA CYS A 55 -14.46 9.22 15.65
C CYS A 55 -15.88 9.37 15.07
N LEU A 56 -15.98 9.74 13.80
CA LEU A 56 -17.24 9.97 13.11
C LEU A 56 -18.12 8.73 13.04
N VAL A 57 -17.54 7.60 12.60
CA VAL A 57 -18.27 6.33 12.47
C VAL A 57 -18.80 5.86 13.83
N ARG A 58 -18.12 6.18 14.92
CA ARG A 58 -18.57 5.85 16.29
C ARG A 58 -19.67 6.76 16.82
N GLN A 59 -19.86 7.93 16.23
CA GLN A 59 -20.90 8.89 16.61
C GLN A 59 -22.16 8.77 15.75
N GLN A 60 -22.04 8.20 14.55
CA GLN A 60 -23.10 8.12 13.57
C GLN A 60 -23.35 6.67 13.16
N ASP A 61 -24.35 6.05 13.77
CA ASP A 61 -24.74 4.66 13.44
C ASP A 61 -25.17 4.50 11.97
N GLU A 62 -25.59 5.58 11.30
CA GLU A 62 -25.90 5.61 9.87
C GLU A 62 -24.67 5.24 9.00
N LEU A 63 -23.45 5.59 9.45
CA LEU A 63 -22.19 5.26 8.77
C LEU A 63 -21.70 3.83 9.05
N LEU A 64 -22.32 3.12 9.98
CA LEU A 64 -22.05 1.71 10.30
C LEU A 64 -22.88 0.78 9.39
N THR A 65 -22.80 1.01 8.09
CA THR A 65 -23.47 0.19 7.07
C THR A 65 -22.45 -0.35 6.05
N GLY A 66 -22.81 -1.45 5.38
CA GLY A 66 -21.97 -2.08 4.35
C GLY A 66 -20.58 -2.48 4.85
N PHE A 67 -19.54 -1.89 4.24
CA PHE A 67 -18.13 -2.14 4.54
C PHE A 67 -17.79 -1.87 6.02
N ASN A 68 -18.22 -0.73 6.55
CA ASN A 68 -17.87 -0.32 7.91
C ASN A 68 -18.46 -1.27 8.95
N ALA A 69 -19.68 -1.76 8.74
CA ALA A 69 -20.29 -2.78 9.60
C ALA A 69 -19.48 -4.09 9.62
N GLN A 70 -18.93 -4.49 8.47
CA GLN A 70 -18.13 -5.70 8.35
C GLN A 70 -16.75 -5.55 9.00
N ILE A 71 -16.09 -4.41 8.80
CA ILE A 71 -14.83 -4.08 9.49
C ILE A 71 -15.03 -4.03 11.00
N GLU A 72 -16.14 -3.46 11.47
CA GLU A 72 -16.46 -3.45 12.88
C GLU A 72 -16.61 -4.86 13.43
N GLN A 73 -17.42 -5.69 12.75
CA GLN A 73 -17.67 -7.06 13.14
C GLN A 73 -16.41 -7.93 13.10
N GLN A 74 -15.53 -7.73 12.11
CA GLN A 74 -14.34 -8.55 11.90
C GLN A 74 -13.17 -8.12 12.79
N TYR A 75 -12.87 -6.82 12.86
CA TYR A 75 -11.63 -6.33 13.47
C TYR A 75 -11.83 -5.57 14.77
N LEU A 76 -12.93 -4.84 14.93
CA LEU A 76 -13.04 -3.84 16.01
C LEU A 76 -13.75 -4.35 17.27
N LYS A 77 -14.49 -5.47 17.19
CA LYS A 77 -15.10 -6.14 18.35
C LYS A 77 -14.08 -6.59 19.41
N HIS A 78 -12.89 -7.01 18.98
CA HIS A 78 -11.84 -7.47 19.90
C HIS A 78 -10.75 -6.41 20.06
N LYS A 79 -10.37 -6.09 21.31
CA LYS A 79 -9.38 -5.03 21.61
C LYS A 79 -8.04 -5.26 20.91
N LEU A 80 -7.53 -6.49 20.92
CA LEU A 80 -6.24 -6.83 20.28
C LEU A 80 -6.30 -6.66 18.76
N SER A 81 -7.38 -7.11 18.14
CA SER A 81 -7.57 -6.98 16.69
C SER A 81 -7.76 -5.51 16.29
N ASN A 82 -8.46 -4.72 17.10
CA ASN A 82 -8.64 -3.29 16.86
C ASN A 82 -7.29 -2.56 16.89
N ILE A 83 -6.50 -2.78 17.96
CA ILE A 83 -5.17 -2.19 18.09
C ILE A 83 -4.29 -2.64 16.91
N ALA A 84 -4.28 -3.93 16.57
CA ALA A 84 -3.48 -4.44 15.46
C ALA A 84 -3.87 -3.81 14.11
N ALA A 85 -5.17 -3.65 13.83
CA ALA A 85 -5.68 -3.05 12.60
C ALA A 85 -5.32 -1.55 12.49
N LEU A 86 -5.45 -0.82 13.60
CA LEU A 86 -5.06 0.60 13.67
C LEU A 86 -3.55 0.76 13.51
N THR A 87 -2.75 -0.04 14.23
CA THR A 87 -1.29 -0.01 14.11
C THR A 87 -0.84 -0.37 12.70
N LEU A 88 -1.45 -1.38 12.07
CA LEU A 88 -1.13 -1.76 10.69
C LEU A 88 -1.41 -0.61 9.71
N SER A 89 -2.51 0.12 9.91
CA SER A 89 -2.86 1.28 9.08
C SER A 89 -1.84 2.41 9.25
N VAL A 90 -1.47 2.73 10.50
CA VAL A 90 -0.44 3.75 10.78
C VAL A 90 0.91 3.37 10.17
N VAL A 91 1.36 2.13 10.36
CA VAL A 91 2.63 1.65 9.79
C VAL A 91 2.61 1.79 8.28
N SER A 92 1.52 1.40 7.62
CA SER A 92 1.37 1.48 6.16
C SER A 92 1.46 2.93 5.64
N TYR A 93 0.86 3.90 6.36
CA TYR A 93 0.94 5.31 5.98
C TYR A 93 2.33 5.93 6.20
N THR A 94 3.08 5.46 7.18
CA THR A 94 4.43 5.99 7.50
C THR A 94 5.55 5.27 6.77
N GLU A 95 5.27 4.17 6.06
CA GLU A 95 6.26 3.28 5.48
C GLU A 95 7.18 3.99 4.47
N VAL A 96 6.60 4.74 3.52
CA VAL A 96 7.38 5.46 2.49
C VAL A 96 8.31 6.48 3.14
N VAL A 97 7.82 7.22 4.14
CA VAL A 97 8.62 8.19 4.90
C VAL A 97 9.77 7.49 5.62
N PHE A 98 9.48 6.35 6.26
CA PHE A 98 10.50 5.55 6.94
C PHE A 98 11.58 5.05 5.96
N GLU A 99 11.19 4.55 4.79
CA GLU A 99 12.12 4.10 3.76
C GLU A 99 12.99 5.24 3.22
N MET A 100 12.41 6.42 3.01
CA MET A 100 13.15 7.62 2.61
C MET A 100 14.17 8.03 3.67
N LEU A 101 13.80 8.00 4.95
CA LEU A 101 14.70 8.30 6.06
C LEU A 101 15.86 7.28 6.14
N VAL A 102 15.57 5.99 5.98
CA VAL A 102 16.58 4.93 5.96
C VAL A 102 17.52 5.09 4.76
N HIS A 103 17.01 5.48 3.60
CA HIS A 103 17.84 5.69 2.41
C HIS A 103 18.75 6.93 2.53
N LYS A 104 18.24 8.01 3.14
CA LYS A 104 19.02 9.23 3.42
C LYS A 104 20.06 9.02 4.52
N SER A 105 19.88 8.02 5.37
CA SER A 105 20.88 7.67 6.37
C SER A 105 22.19 7.22 5.70
N LYS A 106 23.33 7.61 6.28
CA LYS A 106 24.68 7.18 5.87
C LYS A 106 24.96 5.70 6.16
N GLU A 107 23.92 4.92 6.44
CA GLU A 107 24.05 3.52 6.79
C GLU A 107 24.45 2.65 5.58
N SER A 108 25.18 1.57 5.86
CA SER A 108 25.54 0.58 4.84
C SER A 108 24.31 -0.06 4.21
N VAL A 109 24.42 -0.49 2.95
CA VAL A 109 23.33 -1.16 2.19
C VAL A 109 22.75 -2.34 2.98
N ASN A 110 23.59 -3.10 3.69
CA ASN A 110 23.14 -4.22 4.52
C ASN A 110 22.28 -3.80 5.73
N GLN A 111 22.58 -2.64 6.31
CA GLN A 111 21.85 -2.08 7.44
C GLN A 111 20.47 -1.59 6.99
N ARG A 112 20.40 -0.95 5.81
CA ARG A 112 19.15 -0.50 5.18
C ARG A 112 18.17 -1.65 4.98
N TRP A 113 18.64 -2.76 4.39
CA TRP A 113 17.82 -3.96 4.22
C TRP A 113 17.41 -4.60 5.56
N ARG A 114 18.20 -4.45 6.62
CA ARG A 114 17.82 -4.91 7.97
C ARG A 114 16.66 -4.09 8.54
N TRP A 115 16.67 -2.77 8.35
CA TRP A 115 15.56 -1.91 8.78
C TRP A 115 14.29 -2.18 8.00
N ILE A 116 14.37 -2.29 6.67
CA ILE A 116 13.22 -2.64 5.82
C ILE A 116 12.68 -4.03 6.21
N ALA A 117 13.54 -5.02 6.45
CA ALA A 117 13.12 -6.35 6.91
C ALA A 117 12.42 -6.29 8.28
N GLY A 118 12.88 -5.42 9.19
CA GLY A 118 12.24 -5.19 10.48
C GLY A 118 10.84 -4.62 10.32
N LEU A 119 10.67 -3.60 9.47
CA LEU A 119 9.37 -2.97 9.22
C LEU A 119 8.38 -3.96 8.58
N GLU A 120 8.82 -4.72 7.57
CA GLU A 120 7.99 -5.76 6.96
C GLU A 120 7.66 -6.88 7.96
N GLY A 121 8.60 -7.25 8.83
CA GLY A 121 8.37 -8.20 9.92
C GLY A 121 7.27 -7.74 10.87
N VAL A 122 7.26 -6.44 11.24
CA VAL A 122 6.18 -5.86 12.06
C VAL A 122 4.83 -5.98 11.34
N LYS A 123 4.74 -5.65 10.04
CA LYS A 123 3.51 -5.79 9.27
C LYS A 123 3.03 -7.25 9.20
N VAL A 124 3.94 -8.20 8.99
CA VAL A 124 3.64 -9.64 9.00
C VAL A 124 3.05 -10.07 10.34
N ILE A 125 3.67 -9.66 11.45
CA ILE A 125 3.18 -9.99 12.80
C ILE A 125 1.77 -9.42 13.02
N LEU A 126 1.55 -8.14 12.66
CA LEU A 126 0.23 -7.50 12.78
C LEU A 126 -0.83 -8.23 11.94
N ARG A 127 -0.52 -8.58 10.68
CA ARG A 127 -1.44 -9.32 9.81
C ARG A 127 -1.70 -10.74 10.31
N LEU A 128 -0.71 -11.43 10.88
CA LEU A 128 -0.91 -12.72 11.52
C LEU A 128 -1.83 -12.61 12.74
N ILE A 129 -1.65 -11.60 13.59
CA ILE A 129 -2.54 -11.35 14.73
C ILE A 129 -3.99 -11.15 14.23
N LEU A 130 -4.19 -10.34 13.19
CA LEU A 130 -5.52 -10.15 12.58
C LEU A 130 -6.08 -11.45 11.99
N PHE A 131 -5.25 -12.22 11.28
CA PHE A 131 -5.66 -13.48 10.68
C PHE A 131 -6.12 -14.50 11.74
N TYR A 132 -5.38 -14.66 12.83
CA TYR A 132 -5.80 -15.57 13.91
C TYR A 132 -6.99 -15.04 14.71
N ALA A 133 -7.04 -13.74 14.99
CA ALA A 133 -8.16 -13.12 15.73
C ALA A 133 -9.49 -13.21 14.96
N THR A 134 -9.45 -13.14 13.62
CA THR A 134 -10.65 -13.20 12.77
C THR A 134 -11.10 -14.61 12.40
N ARG A 135 -10.60 -15.64 13.11
CA ARG A 135 -10.85 -17.07 12.81
C ARG A 135 -10.39 -17.47 11.41
N LYS A 136 -9.21 -16.98 11.00
CA LYS A 136 -8.55 -17.31 9.74
C LYS A 136 -9.34 -16.88 8.49
N LYS A 137 -10.06 -15.76 8.60
CA LYS A 137 -10.66 -15.08 7.45
C LYS A 137 -9.59 -14.32 6.67
N MET A 138 -9.89 -14.00 5.42
CA MET A 138 -9.03 -13.16 4.60
C MET A 138 -8.84 -11.80 5.26
N VAL A 139 -7.61 -11.31 5.25
CA VAL A 139 -7.33 -9.95 5.69
C VAL A 139 -7.75 -8.98 4.59
N ILE A 140 -8.74 -8.14 4.88
CA ILE A 140 -9.31 -7.16 3.96
C ILE A 140 -8.55 -5.84 4.11
N HIS A 141 -8.25 -5.18 2.99
CA HIS A 141 -7.66 -3.84 2.97
C HIS A 141 -8.66 -2.83 2.40
N PRO A 142 -8.86 -1.66 3.04
CA PRO A 142 -8.23 -1.21 4.29
C PRO A 142 -8.73 -1.96 5.53
N THR A 143 -7.88 -2.07 6.57
CA THR A 143 -8.25 -2.70 7.85
C THR A 143 -8.95 -1.75 8.83
N HIS A 144 -9.22 -0.51 8.41
CA HIS A 144 -9.86 0.52 9.20
C HIS A 144 -11.16 0.98 8.53
N PHE A 145 -11.95 1.77 9.25
CA PHE A 145 -13.16 2.36 8.70
C PHE A 145 -12.84 3.25 7.51
N ALA A 146 -13.61 3.10 6.44
CA ALA A 146 -13.53 4.00 5.31
C ALA A 146 -14.60 5.08 5.44
N ARG A 147 -14.28 6.28 4.94
CA ARG A 147 -15.32 7.26 4.60
C ARG A 147 -16.12 6.66 3.46
N GLY A 148 -17.44 6.52 3.64
CA GLY A 148 -18.30 6.13 2.53
C GLY A 148 -18.35 7.29 1.57
N ASP A 149 -17.74 7.15 0.40
CA ASP A 149 -17.89 8.14 -0.66
C ASP A 149 -19.22 7.86 -1.37
N GLU A 150 -20.20 8.72 -1.12
CA GLU A 150 -21.16 9.06 -2.18
C GLU A 150 -20.38 9.91 -3.21
N ASP A 151 -20.44 9.46 -4.46
CA ASP A 151 -19.93 10.08 -5.69
C ASP A 151 -18.49 9.78 -6.14
N ASP A 152 -18.41 9.50 -7.44
CA ASP A 152 -17.27 9.18 -8.32
C ASP A 152 -16.16 10.23 -8.38
N LYS A 153 -15.77 10.84 -7.26
CA LYS A 153 -14.56 11.64 -7.19
C LYS A 153 -13.38 10.68 -7.17
N ILE A 154 -12.57 10.75 -8.23
CA ILE A 154 -11.21 10.21 -8.23
C ILE A 154 -10.43 10.98 -7.16
N ASN A 155 -10.55 10.54 -5.92
CA ASN A 155 -9.81 11.11 -4.81
C ASN A 155 -8.34 10.83 -5.06
N LEU A 156 -7.47 11.78 -4.78
CA LEU A 156 -6.05 11.61 -5.06
C LEU A 156 -5.43 10.49 -4.19
N ALA A 157 -6.07 10.17 -3.06
CA ALA A 157 -5.81 8.99 -2.24
C ALA A 157 -6.12 7.65 -2.96
N THR A 158 -6.97 7.68 -4.01
CA THR A 158 -7.30 6.52 -4.87
C THR A 158 -6.10 6.00 -5.65
N LEU A 159 -5.03 6.79 -5.81
CA LEU A 159 -3.81 6.39 -6.51
C LEU A 159 -2.85 5.58 -5.63
N ASP A 160 -2.97 5.64 -4.30
CA ASP A 160 -2.11 4.88 -3.42
C ASP A 160 -2.72 3.52 -3.08
N THR A 161 -2.13 2.47 -3.67
CA THR A 161 -2.50 1.08 -3.42
C THR A 161 -2.37 0.64 -1.95
N ARG A 162 -1.67 1.42 -1.11
CA ARG A 162 -1.48 1.17 0.32
C ARG A 162 -2.65 1.69 1.17
N ILE A 163 -3.41 2.67 0.67
CA ILE A 163 -4.54 3.28 1.40
C ILE A 163 -5.80 2.41 1.27
N GLY A 164 -5.97 1.73 0.13
CA GLY A 164 -7.07 0.81 -0.13
C GLY A 164 -8.41 1.51 -0.37
N ILE A 165 -9.28 0.89 -1.15
CA ILE A 165 -10.64 1.39 -1.44
C ILE A 165 -11.63 0.54 -0.63
N PRO A 166 -12.63 1.12 0.05
CA PRO A 166 -13.67 0.33 0.68
C PRO A 166 -14.40 -0.55 -0.33
N ALA A 167 -14.50 -1.82 0.00
CA ALA A 167 -15.27 -2.76 -0.78
C ALA A 167 -16.77 -2.42 -0.74
N SER A 168 -17.48 -2.71 -1.83
CA SER A 168 -18.90 -2.44 -2.04
C SER A 168 -19.77 -2.91 -0.88
N SER A 169 -20.82 -2.15 -0.57
CA SER A 169 -21.65 -2.17 0.64
C SER A 169 -22.47 -3.44 0.88
N THR A 170 -22.19 -4.54 0.17
CA THR A 170 -22.98 -5.76 0.28
C THR A 170 -22.58 -6.54 1.53
N LEU A 171 -23.53 -6.69 2.45
CA LEU A 171 -23.41 -7.56 3.61
C LEU A 171 -23.22 -9.01 3.15
N SER A 172 -21.99 -9.50 3.18
CA SER A 172 -21.72 -10.90 2.90
C SER A 172 -21.81 -11.76 4.15
N GLY A 173 -22.53 -12.88 4.03
CA GLY A 173 -22.45 -14.00 4.96
C GLY A 173 -21.05 -14.63 5.00
N SER A 174 -20.77 -15.38 6.07
CA SER A 174 -19.50 -16.11 6.23
C SER A 174 -19.54 -17.45 5.51
N LEU A 175 -18.60 -17.69 4.61
CA LEU A 175 -18.39 -18.98 3.96
C LEU A 175 -17.38 -19.84 4.77
N PRO A 176 -17.52 -21.18 4.77
CA PRO A 176 -16.54 -22.06 5.38
C PRO A 176 -15.19 -21.98 4.65
N ARG A 177 -14.13 -21.72 5.40
CA ARG A 177 -12.76 -21.60 4.87
C ARG A 177 -12.08 -22.97 4.90
N LEU A 178 -11.66 -23.48 3.74
CA LEU A 178 -10.93 -24.75 3.59
C LEU A 178 -9.41 -24.54 3.52
N GLY A 179 -8.62 -25.62 3.53
CA GLY A 179 -7.14 -25.58 3.62
C GLY A 179 -6.46 -24.60 2.65
N TRP A 180 -6.86 -24.56 1.38
CA TRP A 180 -6.29 -23.66 0.37
C TRP A 180 -6.47 -22.17 0.69
N ALA A 181 -7.56 -21.80 1.36
CA ALA A 181 -7.80 -20.44 1.83
C ALA A 181 -6.71 -19.96 2.79
N HIS A 182 -6.34 -20.83 3.72
CA HIS A 182 -5.33 -20.56 4.72
C HIS A 182 -3.95 -20.43 4.09
N VAL A 183 -3.62 -21.33 3.16
CA VAL A 183 -2.35 -21.30 2.44
C VAL A 183 -2.23 -20.01 1.63
N ALA A 184 -3.29 -19.61 0.92
CA ALA A 184 -3.30 -18.37 0.15
C ALA A 184 -3.05 -17.13 1.02
N GLU A 185 -3.69 -17.04 2.18
CA GLU A 185 -3.51 -15.91 3.10
C GLU A 185 -2.11 -15.91 3.73
N LEU A 186 -1.59 -17.07 4.14
CA LEU A 186 -0.23 -17.14 4.69
C LEU A 186 0.82 -16.76 3.64
N LEU A 187 0.68 -17.25 2.40
CA LEU A 187 1.56 -16.88 1.30
C LEU A 187 1.53 -15.36 1.07
N TRP A 188 0.34 -14.76 1.02
CA TRP A 188 0.18 -13.31 0.87
C TRP A 188 0.84 -12.53 2.02
N ILE A 189 0.62 -12.95 3.27
CA ILE A 189 1.16 -12.29 4.46
C ILE A 189 2.70 -12.36 4.50
N PHE A 190 3.29 -13.50 4.15
CA PHE A 190 4.74 -13.70 4.22
C PHE A 190 5.51 -13.24 2.98
N ARG A 191 4.84 -13.10 1.83
CA ARG A 191 5.44 -12.68 0.56
C ARG A 191 6.41 -11.48 0.69
N PRO A 192 6.04 -10.35 1.31
CA PRO A 192 6.95 -9.20 1.36
C PRO A 192 8.18 -9.44 2.23
N LEU A 193 8.04 -10.19 3.33
CA LEU A 193 9.16 -10.58 4.18
C LEU A 193 10.12 -11.52 3.44
N ILE A 194 9.59 -12.46 2.65
CA ILE A 194 10.40 -13.36 1.82
C ILE A 194 11.19 -12.54 0.78
N TYR A 195 10.53 -11.61 0.09
CA TYR A 195 11.16 -10.75 -0.90
C TYR A 195 12.32 -9.93 -0.29
N VAL A 196 12.06 -9.24 0.82
CA VAL A 196 13.08 -8.43 1.51
C VAL A 196 14.20 -9.33 2.08
N GLY A 197 13.87 -10.51 2.59
CA GLY A 197 14.87 -11.49 3.04
C GLY A 197 15.80 -11.95 1.92
N LEU A 198 15.29 -12.13 0.70
CA LEU A 198 16.09 -12.46 -0.48
C LEU A 198 16.97 -11.27 -0.90
N MET A 199 16.43 -10.06 -0.90
CA MET A 199 17.20 -8.83 -1.18
C MET A 199 18.31 -8.60 -0.17
N TRP A 200 18.05 -8.87 1.11
CA TRP A 200 19.06 -8.77 2.17
C TRP A 200 20.19 -9.80 2.02
N LYS A 201 19.84 -11.06 1.73
CA LYS A 201 20.84 -12.12 1.45
C LYS A 201 21.71 -11.75 0.25
N ARG A 202 21.10 -11.21 -0.81
CA ARG A 202 21.80 -10.72 -2.00
C ARG A 202 22.76 -9.58 -1.66
N SER A 203 22.31 -8.59 -0.87
CA SER A 203 23.14 -7.48 -0.41
C SER A 203 24.38 -7.97 0.35
N LYS A 204 24.23 -8.95 1.25
CA LYS A 204 25.38 -9.55 1.96
C LYS A 204 26.32 -10.28 1.02
N LYS A 205 25.78 -11.05 0.08
CA LYS A 205 26.59 -11.85 -0.87
C LYS A 205 27.41 -10.97 -1.81
N LYS A 206 26.84 -9.87 -2.30
CA LYS A 206 27.54 -8.86 -3.11
C LYS A 206 28.72 -8.22 -2.38
N ASN A 207 28.61 -8.00 -1.07
CA ASN A 207 29.71 -7.47 -0.26
C ASN A 207 30.80 -8.53 0.05
N ALA A 208 30.49 -9.82 -0.08
CA ALA A 208 31.39 -10.92 0.27
C ALA A 208 32.12 -11.54 -0.95
N LYS A 209 31.61 -11.32 -2.17
CA LYS A 209 32.22 -11.79 -3.43
C LYS A 209 32.06 -10.70 -4.50
N GLU A 210 33.17 -10.18 -5.01
CA GLU A 210 33.25 -9.22 -6.15
C GLU A 210 32.88 -9.86 -7.51
N GLY A 211 32.01 -10.86 -7.53
CA GLY A 211 31.61 -11.56 -8.76
C GLY A 211 30.25 -11.08 -9.28
N GLU A 212 30.16 -10.86 -10.59
CA GLU A 212 28.93 -10.67 -11.36
C GLU A 212 28.00 -11.88 -11.19
N GLU A 213 27.15 -11.87 -10.17
CA GLU A 213 26.10 -12.85 -10.04
C GLU A 213 24.81 -12.31 -10.69
N ASN A 214 24.41 -12.94 -11.80
CA ASN A 214 23.18 -12.67 -12.55
C ASN A 214 21.88 -13.02 -11.78
N ASP A 215 21.95 -13.11 -10.45
CA ASP A 215 20.87 -13.50 -9.53
C ASP A 215 19.79 -12.42 -9.34
N SER A 216 19.80 -11.39 -10.18
CA SER A 216 18.87 -10.27 -10.16
C SER A 216 17.41 -10.71 -10.22
N TRP A 217 17.15 -11.80 -10.93
CA TRP A 217 15.79 -12.30 -11.18
C TRP A 217 15.22 -13.14 -10.03
N LYS A 218 16.05 -13.71 -9.14
CA LYS A 218 15.55 -14.64 -8.10
C LYS A 218 14.50 -14.01 -7.17
N PRO A 219 14.72 -12.82 -6.56
CA PRO A 219 13.71 -12.20 -5.69
C PRO A 219 12.41 -11.90 -6.43
N TRP A 220 12.51 -11.45 -7.69
CA TRP A 220 11.37 -11.12 -8.53
C TRP A 220 10.55 -12.38 -8.89
N ILE A 221 11.20 -13.43 -9.42
CA ILE A 221 10.54 -14.68 -9.81
C ILE A 221 9.90 -15.37 -8.60
N ILE A 222 10.61 -15.47 -7.48
CA ILE A 222 10.09 -16.12 -6.27
C ILE A 222 8.87 -15.35 -5.75
N SER A 223 8.95 -14.03 -5.66
CA SER A 223 7.84 -13.21 -5.18
C SER A 223 6.63 -13.29 -6.11
N LEU A 224 6.85 -13.27 -7.44
CA LEU A 224 5.77 -13.44 -8.42
C LEU A 224 5.14 -14.84 -8.32
N GLY A 225 5.98 -15.88 -8.18
CA GLY A 225 5.51 -17.26 -8.00
C GLY A 225 4.64 -17.42 -6.76
N ILE A 226 5.02 -16.80 -5.64
CA ILE A 226 4.20 -16.79 -4.41
C ILE A 226 2.82 -16.17 -4.69
N ASP A 227 2.75 -15.04 -5.39
CA ASP A 227 1.47 -14.39 -5.68
C ASP A 227 0.61 -15.19 -6.65
N LEU A 228 1.21 -15.83 -7.65
CA LEU A 228 0.49 -16.72 -8.58
C LEU A 228 -0.05 -17.95 -7.87
N VAL A 229 0.74 -18.59 -7.00
CA VAL A 229 0.28 -19.72 -6.18
C VAL A 229 -0.81 -19.28 -5.22
N ALA A 230 -0.66 -18.12 -4.58
CA ALA A 230 -1.68 -17.55 -3.70
C ALA A 230 -2.97 -17.24 -4.48
N ARG A 231 -2.88 -16.75 -5.73
CA ARG A 231 -4.02 -16.51 -6.60
C ARG A 231 -4.73 -17.80 -6.98
N LEU A 232 -4.00 -18.82 -7.43
CA LEU A 232 -4.58 -20.14 -7.73
C LEU A 232 -5.28 -20.72 -6.50
N ALA A 233 -4.64 -20.67 -5.32
CA ALA A 233 -5.24 -21.14 -4.08
C ALA A 233 -6.48 -20.31 -3.66
N ARG A 234 -6.54 -19.02 -4.02
CA ARG A 234 -7.73 -18.18 -3.87
C ARG A 234 -8.86 -18.65 -4.79
N GLU A 235 -8.60 -18.86 -6.07
CA GLU A 235 -9.61 -19.28 -7.05
C GLU A 235 -10.24 -20.66 -6.74
N MET A 236 -9.52 -21.52 -6.01
CA MET A 236 -10.01 -22.84 -5.55
C MET A 236 -11.07 -22.77 -4.43
N GLN A 237 -11.49 -21.58 -3.99
CA GLN A 237 -12.46 -21.42 -2.91
C GLN A 237 -13.62 -20.49 -3.31
N PRO A 238 -14.83 -20.70 -2.76
CA PRO A 238 -15.92 -19.75 -2.96
C PRO A 238 -15.61 -18.46 -2.20
N MET A 239 -15.73 -17.32 -2.89
CA MET A 239 -15.46 -16.00 -2.33
C MET A 239 -16.75 -15.22 -2.09
N THR A 240 -16.77 -14.49 -0.99
CA THR A 240 -17.78 -13.44 -0.77
C THR A 240 -17.60 -12.26 -1.74
N PRO A 241 -18.61 -11.39 -1.93
CA PRO A 241 -18.46 -10.17 -2.73
C PRO A 241 -17.25 -9.31 -2.30
N LEU A 242 -17.09 -9.06 -1.00
CA LEU A 242 -15.92 -8.35 -0.48
C LEU A 242 -14.60 -9.06 -0.77
N GLU A 243 -14.59 -10.39 -0.60
CA GLU A 243 -13.38 -11.17 -0.84
C GLU A 243 -13.00 -11.16 -2.32
N ARG A 244 -13.98 -11.12 -3.21
CA ARG A 244 -13.75 -10.99 -4.65
C ARG A 244 -13.16 -9.64 -5.00
N GLU A 245 -13.62 -8.57 -4.37
CA GLU A 245 -13.08 -7.22 -4.57
C GLU A 245 -11.65 -7.10 -4.03
N GLU A 246 -11.40 -7.62 -2.83
CA GLU A 246 -10.04 -7.69 -2.29
C GLU A 246 -9.14 -8.58 -3.15
N SER A 247 -9.63 -9.69 -3.72
CA SER A 247 -8.86 -10.48 -4.68
C SER A 247 -8.54 -9.68 -5.94
N ARG A 248 -9.51 -8.93 -6.48
CA ARG A 248 -9.28 -8.07 -7.65
C ARG A 248 -8.23 -6.99 -7.35
N ARG A 249 -8.27 -6.39 -6.16
CA ARG A 249 -7.25 -5.44 -5.69
C ARG A 249 -5.86 -6.10 -5.69
N ARG A 250 -5.74 -7.31 -5.14
CA ARG A 250 -4.49 -8.09 -5.14
C ARG A 250 -4.02 -8.45 -6.56
N ASP A 251 -4.95 -8.67 -7.50
CA ASP A 251 -4.61 -8.91 -8.91
C ASP A 251 -4.09 -7.64 -9.59
N TYR A 252 -4.66 -6.46 -9.29
CA TYR A 252 -4.10 -5.19 -9.77
C TYR A 252 -2.69 -4.92 -9.22
N LEU A 253 -2.40 -5.37 -8.00
CA LEU A 253 -1.04 -5.28 -7.44
C LEU A 253 0.00 -6.07 -8.24
N LEU A 254 -0.41 -7.08 -9.02
CA LEU A 254 0.51 -7.80 -9.92
C LEU A 254 1.06 -6.88 -11.01
N LEU A 255 0.33 -5.85 -11.42
CA LEU A 255 0.81 -4.87 -12.41
C LEU A 255 2.05 -4.12 -11.92
N PHE A 256 2.22 -3.96 -10.60
CA PHE A 256 3.40 -3.32 -10.01
C PHE A 256 4.69 -4.13 -10.20
N TYR A 257 4.60 -5.42 -10.56
CA TYR A 257 5.79 -6.20 -10.92
C TYR A 257 6.46 -5.73 -12.20
N LEU A 258 5.71 -5.06 -13.09
CA LEU A 258 6.26 -4.44 -14.30
C LEU A 258 7.19 -3.27 -13.97
N PHE A 259 6.97 -2.62 -12.82
CA PHE A 259 7.79 -1.51 -12.35
C PHE A 259 8.87 -1.92 -11.35
N ARG A 260 8.92 -3.21 -10.99
CA ARG A 260 9.93 -3.74 -10.07
C ARG A 260 11.16 -4.24 -10.82
N GLN A 261 12.34 -3.98 -10.28
CA GLN A 261 13.58 -4.55 -10.79
C GLN A 261 13.61 -6.08 -10.64
N PRO A 262 14.15 -6.84 -11.60
CA PRO A 262 14.87 -6.38 -12.80
C PRO A 262 13.98 -6.11 -14.02
N PHE A 263 12.70 -6.50 -13.99
CA PHE A 263 11.80 -6.37 -15.15
C PHE A 263 11.72 -4.93 -15.65
N TYR A 264 11.66 -3.97 -14.72
CA TYR A 264 11.67 -2.55 -15.05
C TYR A 264 12.86 -2.15 -15.91
N ASP A 265 14.08 -2.51 -15.52
CA ASP A 265 15.30 -2.08 -16.21
C ASP A 265 15.40 -2.63 -17.64
N PHE A 266 14.92 -3.85 -17.86
CA PHE A 266 15.02 -4.52 -19.17
C PHE A 266 13.89 -4.18 -20.14
N PHE A 267 12.67 -4.02 -19.65
CA PHE A 267 11.49 -3.90 -20.52
C PHE A 267 10.76 -2.57 -20.37
N THR A 268 10.50 -2.15 -19.14
CA THR A 268 9.64 -0.97 -18.89
C THR A 268 10.41 0.32 -19.13
N ARG A 269 11.66 0.41 -18.64
CA ARG A 269 12.49 1.61 -18.75
C ARG A 269 12.75 2.03 -20.21
N PRO A 270 13.16 1.13 -21.13
CA PRO A 270 13.32 1.51 -22.53
C PRO A 270 12.03 2.01 -23.19
N VAL A 271 10.87 1.45 -22.82
CA VAL A 271 9.57 1.89 -23.34
C VAL A 271 9.21 3.28 -22.82
N VAL A 272 9.46 3.55 -21.53
CA VAL A 272 9.26 4.86 -20.93
C VAL A 272 10.22 5.90 -21.52
N ASP A 273 11.49 5.55 -21.72
CA ASP A 273 12.50 6.42 -22.34
C ASP A 273 12.10 6.79 -23.77
N MET A 274 11.75 5.79 -24.58
CA MET A 274 11.26 6.01 -25.95
C MET A 274 10.02 6.90 -25.96
N PHE A 275 9.10 6.74 -25.01
CA PHE A 275 7.92 7.60 -24.91
C PHE A 275 8.30 9.03 -24.53
N CYS A 276 9.16 9.24 -23.54
CA CYS A 276 9.65 10.57 -23.15
C CYS A 276 10.33 11.29 -24.33
N ASP A 277 11.25 10.62 -25.00
CA ASP A 277 12.01 11.16 -26.15
C ASP A 277 11.09 11.48 -27.33
N ALA A 278 10.12 10.60 -27.62
CA ALA A 278 9.11 10.81 -28.66
C ALA A 278 8.11 11.93 -28.33
N THR A 279 8.12 12.44 -27.10
CA THR A 279 7.10 13.36 -26.61
C THR A 279 7.67 14.76 -26.33
N GLU A 280 8.98 14.86 -26.14
CA GLU A 280 9.71 16.10 -25.87
C GLU A 280 9.43 17.22 -26.88
N HIS A 281 9.22 16.87 -28.15
CA HIS A 281 9.00 17.82 -29.24
C HIS A 281 7.55 18.31 -29.41
N ARG A 282 6.61 17.89 -28.54
CA ARG A 282 5.19 18.31 -28.58
C ARG A 282 4.84 19.15 -27.33
N PRO A 283 4.51 20.45 -27.46
CA PRO A 283 4.46 21.38 -26.32
C PRO A 283 3.43 21.06 -25.22
N LEU A 284 2.35 20.34 -25.53
CA LEU A 284 1.36 19.93 -24.52
C LEU A 284 1.75 18.63 -23.80
N ILE A 285 2.42 17.74 -24.53
CA ILE A 285 2.76 16.42 -24.01
C ILE A 285 4.15 16.44 -23.34
N SER A 286 5.00 17.41 -23.71
CA SER A 286 6.29 17.67 -23.06
C SER A 286 6.15 18.05 -21.59
N VAL A 287 5.05 18.68 -21.18
CA VAL A 287 4.75 18.94 -19.75
C VAL A 287 4.57 17.63 -18.99
N PHE A 288 3.83 16.68 -19.57
CA PHE A 288 3.65 15.35 -18.97
C PHE A 288 4.96 14.55 -18.99
N ALA A 289 5.74 14.61 -20.08
CA ALA A 289 7.02 13.93 -20.19
C ALA A 289 8.05 14.49 -19.18
N ALA A 290 8.08 15.81 -18.98
CA ALA A 290 8.92 16.46 -17.98
C ALA A 290 8.52 16.04 -16.56
N ALA A 291 7.22 16.09 -16.22
CA ALA A 291 6.73 15.60 -14.93
C ALA A 291 7.07 14.11 -14.72
N LEU A 292 6.89 13.27 -15.74
CA LEU A 292 7.23 11.83 -15.66
C LEU A 292 8.74 11.63 -15.44
N SER A 293 9.59 12.43 -16.08
CA SER A 293 11.03 12.41 -15.89
C SER A 293 11.43 12.85 -14.48
N ASP A 294 10.79 13.88 -13.94
CA ASP A 294 11.07 14.41 -12.59
C ASP A 294 10.64 13.42 -11.50
N TYR A 295 9.54 12.69 -11.70
CA TYR A 295 9.04 11.67 -10.77
C TYR A 295 9.78 10.32 -10.88
N ARG A 296 10.62 10.15 -11.90
CA ARG A 296 11.37 8.92 -12.14
C ARG A 296 12.27 8.48 -10.98
N PRO A 297 13.24 9.31 -10.53
CA PRO A 297 14.14 8.90 -9.45
C PRO A 297 13.38 8.57 -8.17
N PHE A 298 12.26 9.27 -7.93
CA PHE A 298 11.40 9.05 -6.77
C PHE A 298 10.80 7.63 -6.76
N TRP A 299 10.17 7.18 -7.85
CA TRP A 299 9.55 5.85 -7.83
C TRP A 299 10.57 4.71 -7.93
N GLU A 300 11.70 4.92 -8.60
CA GLU A 300 12.77 3.93 -8.77
C GLU A 300 13.45 3.62 -7.43
N GLN A 301 13.67 4.63 -6.60
CA GLN A 301 14.41 4.48 -5.34
C GLN A 301 13.52 4.12 -4.14
N TYR A 302 12.30 4.64 -4.08
CA TYR A 302 11.49 4.60 -2.84
C TYR A 302 10.20 3.81 -2.99
N TYR A 303 9.47 3.91 -4.10
CA TYR A 303 8.17 3.25 -4.20
C TYR A 303 8.27 1.77 -4.52
N PHE A 304 9.10 1.36 -5.49
CA PHE A 304 9.02 0.00 -6.05
C PHE A 304 9.73 -1.10 -5.25
N CYS A 305 10.60 -0.74 -4.29
CA CYS A 305 11.29 -1.70 -3.44
C CYS A 305 10.33 -2.44 -2.49
N THR A 306 9.26 -1.79 -2.04
CA THR A 306 8.28 -2.36 -1.09
C THR A 306 6.84 -2.28 -1.60
N SER A 307 6.56 -1.55 -2.69
CA SER A 307 5.21 -1.48 -3.24
C SER A 307 4.66 -2.87 -3.56
N GLY A 308 3.49 -3.16 -3.01
CA GLY A 308 2.79 -4.43 -3.14
C GLY A 308 2.74 -5.25 -1.86
N SER A 309 3.31 -4.80 -0.73
CA SER A 309 3.22 -5.49 0.55
C SER A 309 2.02 -5.14 1.39
#